data_AF-A0A431LMG7-F1
#
_entry.id   AF-A0A431LMG7-F1
#
_cell.length_a   1.000
_cell.length_b   1.000
_cell.length_c   1.000
_cell.angle_alpha   90.00
_cell.angle_beta   90.00
_cell.angle_gamma   90.00
#
_symmetry.space_group_name_H-M   'P 1'
#
loop_
_entity.id
_entity.type
_entity.pdbx_description
1 polymer ?
#
loop_
_entity_poly.entity_id
_entity_poly.type
_entity_poly.pdbx_seq_one_letter_code
_entity_poly.pdbx_strand_id
1 'polypeptide(L)'
;MNSNLIAIALAAAVVGAAAPAFARDDLQQAAPQVVSLKDGSTLYIFKDGKMARENKFGEPWLFKKNEVLETADGRKLTPVGNEVARLDGLLKNGHRN
;
A
#
# COMPACT_ATOMS: atom_id res chain seq x y z
N MET A 1 -23.39 19.78 -4.10
CA MET A 1 -22.08 19.17 -4.40
C MET A 1 -22.15 17.72 -3.97
N ASN A 2 -22.29 16.85 -4.95
CA ASN A 2 -22.65 15.46 -4.78
C ASN A 2 -21.32 14.71 -4.73
N SER A 3 -20.81 14.48 -3.53
CA SER A 3 -19.60 13.68 -3.35
C SER A 3 -19.94 12.23 -3.62
N ASN A 4 -19.80 11.81 -4.89
CA ASN A 4 -19.88 10.42 -5.27
C ASN A 4 -18.67 9.68 -4.68
N LEU A 5 -18.86 9.12 -3.49
CA LEU A 5 -17.96 8.13 -2.90
C LEU A 5 -18.02 6.87 -3.78
N ILE A 6 -17.14 6.78 -4.77
CA ILE A 6 -16.92 5.53 -5.49
C ILE A 6 -16.18 4.61 -4.54
N ALA A 7 -16.93 3.82 -3.78
CA ALA A 7 -16.41 2.66 -3.07
C ALA A 7 -15.96 1.64 -4.13
N ILE A 8 -14.68 1.67 -4.49
CA ILE A 8 -14.11 0.68 -5.40
C ILE A 8 -13.98 -0.62 -4.60
N ALA A 9 -14.87 -1.57 -4.89
CA ALA A 9 -14.70 -2.96 -4.51
C ALA A 9 -13.45 -3.49 -5.25
N LEU A 10 -12.27 -3.35 -4.64
CA LEU A 10 -11.05 -3.99 -5.13
C LEU A 10 -11.23 -5.50 -4.93
N ALA A 11 -11.64 -6.21 -5.99
CA ALA A 11 -11.41 -7.65 -6.05
C ALA A 11 -9.89 -7.87 -5.95
N ALA A 12 -9.44 -8.36 -4.80
CA ALA A 12 -8.04 -8.58 -4.49
C ALA A 12 -7.51 -9.73 -5.35
N ALA A 13 -6.95 -9.39 -6.52
CA ALA A 13 -5.99 -10.27 -7.17
C ALA A 13 -4.75 -10.27 -6.26
N VAL A 14 -4.62 -11.30 -5.41
CA VAL A 14 -3.41 -11.57 -4.65
C VAL A 14 -2.34 -12.00 -5.65
N VAL A 15 -1.66 -11.02 -6.25
CA VAL A 15 -0.45 -11.29 -7.02
C VAL A 15 0.68 -11.30 -6.00
N GLY A 16 1.21 -12.49 -5.71
CA GLY A 16 2.34 -12.68 -4.82
C GLY A 16 3.55 -11.92 -5.36
N ALA A 17 3.80 -10.73 -4.83
CA ALA A 17 5.05 -10.04 -5.05
C ALA A 17 6.13 -10.80 -4.29
N ALA A 18 7.12 -11.32 -5.01
CA ALA A 18 8.38 -11.76 -4.43
C ALA A 18 9.18 -10.52 -3.96
N ALA A 19 8.63 -9.77 -3.01
CA ALA A 19 9.45 -8.93 -2.14
C ALA A 19 10.29 -9.87 -1.26
N PRO A 20 11.51 -9.48 -0.86
CA PRO A 20 12.32 -10.31 0.03
C PRO A 20 11.48 -10.66 1.28
N ALA A 21 11.13 -11.95 1.38
CA ALA A 21 10.13 -12.46 2.32
C ALA A 21 10.66 -12.62 3.75
N PHE A 22 11.81 -12.03 4.07
CA PHE A 22 12.50 -12.24 5.32
C PHE A 22 12.63 -10.88 6.04
N ALA A 23 11.99 -10.76 7.22
CA ALA A 23 11.99 -9.61 8.15
C ALA A 23 10.85 -8.58 8.08
N ARG A 24 9.62 -8.94 7.64
CA ARG A 24 8.47 -8.00 7.60
C ARG A 24 7.16 -8.55 8.17
N ASP A 25 7.23 -9.44 9.15
CA ASP A 25 6.06 -10.12 9.73
C ASP A 25 5.03 -9.13 10.29
N ASP A 26 5.46 -8.12 11.04
CA ASP A 26 4.58 -7.08 11.59
C ASP A 26 3.84 -6.31 10.49
N LEU A 27 4.51 -6.03 9.37
CA LEU A 27 3.92 -5.31 8.24
C LEU A 27 2.88 -6.18 7.52
N GLN A 28 3.17 -7.47 7.32
CA GLN A 28 2.21 -8.42 6.74
C GLN A 28 0.98 -8.60 7.64
N GLN A 29 1.17 -8.64 8.96
CA GLN A 29 0.06 -8.72 9.92
C GLN A 29 -0.80 -7.45 9.95
N ALA A 30 -0.18 -6.27 9.81
CA ALA A 30 -0.86 -4.99 9.82
C ALA A 30 -1.60 -4.70 8.51
N ALA A 31 -1.00 -5.08 7.37
CA ALA A 31 -1.51 -4.86 6.01
C ALA A 31 -1.74 -6.20 5.30
N PRO A 32 -2.89 -6.85 5.52
CA PRO A 32 -3.19 -8.15 4.92
C PRO A 32 -3.35 -8.09 3.39
N GLN A 33 -3.52 -6.90 2.83
CA GLN A 33 -3.60 -6.69 1.40
C GLN A 33 -2.47 -5.79 0.93
N VAL A 34 -1.71 -6.30 -0.03
CA VAL A 34 -0.55 -5.63 -0.64
C VAL A 34 -0.74 -5.64 -2.15
N VAL A 35 -0.47 -4.51 -2.79
CA VAL A 35 -0.68 -4.31 -4.23
C VAL A 35 0.59 -3.74 -4.86
N SER A 36 1.13 -4.44 -5.85
CA SER A 36 2.22 -3.91 -6.67
C SER A 36 1.71 -2.87 -7.66
N LEU A 37 2.43 -1.75 -7.74
CA LEU A 37 2.12 -0.65 -8.65
C LEU A 37 3.04 -0.67 -9.87
N LYS A 38 2.56 -0.09 -10.97
CA LYS A 38 3.24 -0.07 -12.27
C LYS A 38 4.58 0.67 -12.24
N ASP A 39 4.73 1.63 -11.33
CA ASP A 39 5.98 2.37 -11.11
C ASP A 39 7.02 1.60 -10.26
N GLY A 40 6.72 0.36 -9.88
CA GLY A 40 7.55 -0.49 -9.03
C GLY A 40 7.40 -0.21 -7.53
N SER A 41 6.51 0.70 -7.15
CA SER A 41 6.17 0.95 -5.75
C SER A 41 5.18 -0.10 -5.21
N THR A 42 5.05 -0.20 -3.89
CA THR A 42 4.16 -1.17 -3.23
C THR A 42 3.16 -0.46 -2.35
N LEU A 43 1.87 -0.71 -2.59
CA LEU A 43 0.76 -0.17 -1.81
C LEU A 43 0.32 -1.18 -0.75
N TYR A 44 0.25 -0.74 0.49
CA TYR A 44 -0.25 -1.49 1.64
C TYR A 44 -1.64 -0.99 2.00
N ILE A 45 -2.59 -1.93 2.12
CA ILE A 45 -3.96 -1.66 2.56
C ILE A 45 -4.11 -2.29 3.95
N PHE A 46 -4.29 -1.42 4.95
CA PHE A 46 -4.45 -1.81 6.34
C PHE A 46 -5.86 -2.33 6.61
N LYS A 47 -6.04 -3.02 7.75
CA LYS A 47 -7.35 -3.58 8.18
C LYS A 47 -8.47 -2.54 8.31
N ASP A 48 -8.12 -1.26 8.53
CA ASP A 48 -9.05 -0.13 8.61
C ASP A 48 -9.37 0.49 7.24
N GLY A 49 -8.85 -0.08 6.15
CA GLY A 49 -9.02 0.41 4.77
C GLY A 49 -8.13 1.59 4.40
N LYS A 50 -7.33 2.11 5.34
CA LYS A 50 -6.35 3.15 5.05
C LYS A 50 -5.15 2.57 4.33
N MET A 51 -4.43 3.44 3.64
CA MET A 51 -3.34 3.05 2.77
C MET A 51 -2.04 3.79 3.10
N ALA A 52 -0.94 3.11 2.82
CA ALA A 52 0.40 3.70 2.74
C ALA A 52 1.15 3.01 1.60
N ARG A 53 2.16 3.66 1.03
CA ARG A 53 3.03 3.02 0.03
C ARG A 53 4.49 3.13 0.39
N GLU A 54 5.24 2.12 -0.02
CA GLU A 54 6.69 2.23 -0.20
C GLU A 54 7.00 2.57 -1.65
N ASN A 55 8.01 3.41 -1.89
CA ASN A 55 8.58 3.58 -3.23
C ASN A 55 9.32 2.29 -3.67
N LYS A 56 9.82 2.26 -4.91
CA LYS A 56 10.58 1.11 -5.46
C LYS A 56 11.88 0.77 -4.71
N PHE A 57 12.31 1.63 -3.79
CA PHE A 57 13.51 1.45 -2.96
C PHE A 57 13.17 0.95 -1.54
N GLY A 58 11.88 0.73 -1.23
CA GLY A 58 11.44 0.28 0.09
C GLY A 58 11.31 1.39 1.13
N GLU A 59 11.20 2.66 0.70
CA GLU A 59 11.03 3.80 1.60
C GLU A 59 9.57 4.26 1.64
N PRO A 60 9.00 4.61 2.81
CA PRO A 60 7.67 5.21 2.90
C PRO A 60 7.54 6.46 2.03
N TRP A 61 6.47 6.53 1.25
CA TRP A 61 6.27 7.64 0.31
C TRP A 61 4.87 8.25 0.39
N LEU A 62 4.83 9.58 0.50
CA LEU A 62 3.61 10.38 0.65
C LEU A 62 2.73 10.33 -0.60
N PHE A 63 1.41 10.22 -0.41
CA PHE A 63 0.49 10.46 -1.52
C PHE A 63 0.38 11.95 -1.83
N LYS A 64 0.31 12.27 -3.12
CA LYS A 64 -0.04 13.61 -3.60
C LYS A 64 -1.55 13.78 -3.56
N LYS A 65 -2.02 15.01 -3.41
CA LYS A 65 -3.45 15.33 -3.50
C LYS A 65 -3.97 14.93 -4.88
N ASN A 66 -5.11 14.24 -4.91
CA ASN A 66 -5.74 13.71 -6.13
C ASN A 66 -4.86 12.75 -6.95
N GLU A 67 -3.90 12.09 -6.30
CA GLU A 67 -3.08 11.08 -6.96
C GLU A 67 -3.93 9.88 -7.38
N VAL A 68 -3.63 9.34 -8.56
CA VAL A 68 -4.19 8.09 -9.06
C VAL A 68 -3.04 7.13 -9.24
N LEU A 69 -3.14 5.98 -8.59
CA LEU A 69 -2.16 4.91 -8.67
C LEU A 69 -2.61 3.91 -9.75
N GLU A 70 -1.65 3.40 -10.52
CA GLU A 70 -1.88 2.33 -11.49
C GLU A 70 -1.22 1.06 -10.96
N THR A 71 -2.01 0.00 -10.79
CA THR A 71 -1.54 -1.32 -10.36
C THR A 71 -0.78 -2.00 -11.50
N ALA A 72 0.02 -3.01 -11.17
CA ALA A 72 0.78 -3.76 -12.16
C ALA A 72 -0.11 -4.42 -13.24
N ASP A 73 -1.38 -4.71 -12.92
CA ASP A 73 -2.39 -5.25 -13.86
C ASP A 73 -3.17 -4.17 -14.63
N GLY A 74 -2.76 -2.90 -14.53
CA GLY A 74 -3.34 -1.79 -15.29
C GLY A 74 -4.61 -1.18 -14.71
N ARG A 75 -5.08 -1.65 -13.54
CA ARG A 75 -6.20 -1.03 -12.84
C ARG A 75 -5.77 0.29 -12.21
N LYS A 76 -6.70 1.24 -12.12
CA LYS A 76 -6.48 2.54 -11.49
C LYS A 76 -7.21 2.61 -10.16
N LEU A 77 -6.57 3.19 -9.15
CA LEU A 77 -7.17 3.41 -7.83
C LEU A 77 -6.75 4.76 -7.25
N THR A 78 -7.64 5.34 -6.45
CA THR A 78 -7.34 6.53 -5.66
C THR A 78 -6.96 6.08 -4.25
N PRO A 79 -5.76 6.43 -3.74
CA PRO A 79 -5.35 6.04 -2.41
C PRO A 79 -6.21 6.75 -1.36
N VAL A 80 -6.56 6.02 -0.30
CA VAL A 80 -7.34 6.54 0.83
C VAL A 80 -6.47 6.61 2.08
N GLY A 81 -6.47 7.77 2.73
CA GLY A 81 -5.56 8.03 3.85
C GLY A 81 -4.13 8.31 3.39
N ASN A 82 -3.22 8.49 4.34
CA ASN A 82 -1.81 8.78 4.09
C ASN A 82 -0.97 8.32 5.29
N GLU A 83 -0.99 7.02 5.55
CA GLU A 83 -0.47 6.40 6.78
C GLU A 83 1.06 6.17 6.72
N VAL A 84 1.80 7.17 6.23
CA VAL A 84 3.26 7.11 6.04
C VAL A 84 4.00 6.87 7.35
N ALA A 85 3.60 7.55 8.43
CA ALA A 85 4.22 7.38 9.74
C ALA A 85 4.01 5.98 10.33
N ARG A 86 2.83 5.39 10.10
CA ARG A 86 2.52 4.02 10.50
C ARG A 86 3.39 3.02 9.74
N LEU A 87 3.50 3.20 8.41
CA LEU A 87 4.35 2.38 7.57
C LEU A 87 5.83 2.48 7.96
N ASP A 88 6.34 3.69 8.21
CA ASP A 88 7.71 3.92 8.69
C ASP A 88 8.00 3.19 10.00
N GLY A 89 7.08 3.24 10.96
CA GLY A 89 7.20 2.50 12.21
C GLY A 89 7.26 0.98 12.00
N LEU A 90 6.38 0.43 11.16
CA LEU A 90 6.35 -1.00 10.86
C LEU A 90 7.62 -1.50 10.18
N LEU A 91 8.17 -0.72 9.25
CA LEU A 91 9.43 -1.05 8.57
C LEU A 91 10.63 -1.04 9.52
N LYS A 92 10.66 -0.07 10.45
CA LYS A 92 11.71 -0.01 11.46
C LYS A 92 11.61 -1.12 12.51
N ASN A 93 10.40 -1.55 12.85
CA ASN A 93 10.18 -2.63 13.80
C ASN A 93 10.56 -4.00 13.21
N GLY A 94 10.28 -4.25 11.92
CA GLY A 94 10.72 -5.47 11.24
C GLY A 94 12.24 -5.65 11.21
N HIS A 95 13.02 -4.55 11.22
CA HIS A 95 14.49 -4.59 11.28
C HIS A 95 15.06 -4.80 12.70
N ARG A 96 14.24 -4.76 13.76
CA ARG A 96 14.68 -4.87 15.16
C ARG A 96 14.51 -6.26 15.78
N ASN A 97 13.94 -7.21 15.04
CA ASN A 97 13.79 -8.62 15.46
C ASN A 97 14.88 -9.50 14.88
#